data_AF-A0ABD3RMX9-F1
#
_entry.id   AF-A0ABD3RMX9-F1
#
_cell.length_a   1.000
_cell.length_b   1.000
_cell.length_c   1.000
_cell.angle_alpha   90.00
_cell.angle_beta   90.00
_cell.angle_gamma   90.00
#
_symmetry.space_group_name_H-M   'P 1'
#
loop_
_entity.id
_entity.type
_entity.pdbx_description
1 polymer ?
#
loop_
_entity_poly.entity_id
_entity_poly.type
_entity_poly.pdbx_seq_one_letter_code
_entity_poly.pdbx_strand_id
1 'polypeptide(L)' 'MSVGYILGNPLTDIYADFNGRISFANRMGLLSDKLYQVMSVFIIVWDGDL' A
#
# COMPACT_ATOMS: atom_id res chain seq x y z
N MET A 1 28.98 18.28 -11.56
CA MET A 1 27.70 17.75 -12.09
C MET A 1 27.46 16.40 -11.43
N SER A 2 26.36 16.23 -10.67
CA SER A 2 25.93 14.90 -10.23
C SER A 2 25.02 14.30 -11.29
N VAL A 3 25.20 13.00 -11.55
CA VAL A 3 24.32 12.22 -12.44
C VAL A 3 23.25 11.56 -11.57
N GLY A 4 21.97 11.77 -11.90
CA GLY A 4 20.83 11.16 -11.19
C GLY A 4 20.43 9.82 -11.81
N TYR A 5 19.58 9.08 -11.11
CA TYR A 5 18.99 7.82 -11.58
C TYR A 5 17.46 7.85 -11.50
N ILE A 6 16.80 7.04 -12.33
CA ILE A 6 15.34 6.87 -12.36
C ILE A 6 15.01 5.49 -11.80
N LEU A 7 14.01 5.41 -10.92
CA LEU A 7 13.48 4.16 -10.42
C LEU A 7 12.04 3.97 -10.93
N GLY A 8 11.79 2.90 -11.67
CA GLY A 8 10.45 2.54 -12.16
C GLY A 8 9.76 1.57 -11.21
N ASN A 9 8.69 2.03 -10.56
CA ASN A 9 7.93 1.28 -9.55
C ASN A 9 8.80 0.57 -8.49
N PRO A 10 9.74 1.29 -7.83
CA PRO A 10 10.60 0.73 -6.80
C PRO A 10 9.82 0.35 -5.53
N LEU A 11 10.38 -0.61 -4.78
CA LEU A 11 10.10 -0.74 -3.36
C LEU A 11 10.93 0.32 -2.61
N THR A 12 10.26 1.34 -2.10
CA THR A 12 10.84 2.47 -1.37
C THR A 12 10.60 2.39 0.13
N ASP A 13 9.46 1.86 0.54
CA ASP A 13 9.08 1.65 1.94
C ASP A 13 8.28 0.34 2.06
N ILE A 14 8.76 -0.57 2.91
CA ILE A 14 8.20 -1.91 3.03
C ILE A 14 6.79 -1.93 3.64
N TYR A 15 6.38 -0.90 4.36
CA TYR A 15 5.04 -0.82 4.95
C TYR A 15 4.12 -0.05 4.02
N ALA A 16 4.53 1.16 3.60
CA ALA A 16 3.71 2.01 2.74
C ALA A 16 3.44 1.38 1.37
N ASP A 17 4.44 0.77 0.73
CA ASP A 17 4.27 0.16 -0.59
C ASP A 17 3.45 -1.12 -0.55
N PHE A 18 3.39 -1.82 0.59
CA PHE A 18 2.55 -3.01 0.74
C PHE A 18 1.12 -2.64 1.14
N ASN A 19 0.94 -1.72 2.08
CA ASN A 19 -0.37 -1.21 2.49
C ASN A 19 -1.09 -0.53 1.32
N GLY A 20 -0.36 0.20 0.48
CA GLY A 20 -0.89 0.82 -0.74
C GLY A 20 -1.50 -0.17 -1.74
N ARG A 21 -1.06 -1.43 -1.75
CA ARG A 21 -1.60 -2.47 -2.66
C ARG A 21 -3.05 -2.81 -2.36
N ILE A 22 -3.46 -2.71 -1.09
CA ILE A 22 -4.83 -3.00 -0.67
C ILE A 22 -5.79 -1.96 -1.25
N SER A 23 -5.41 -0.68 -1.16
CA SER A 23 -6.14 0.43 -1.79
C SER A 23 -6.17 0.30 -3.31
N PHE A 24 -5.05 -0.07 -3.93
CA PHE A 24 -4.99 -0.31 -5.37
C PHE A 24 -5.94 -1.43 -5.79
N ALA A 25 -5.90 -2.59 -5.14
CA ALA A 25 -6.73 -3.74 -5.50
C ALA A 25 -8.24 -3.45 -5.38
N ASN A 26 -8.68 -2.72 -4.35
CA ASN A 26 -10.10 -2.33 -4.22
C ASN A 26 -10.53 -1.35 -5.33
N ARG A 27 -9.72 -0.33 -5.63
CA ARG A 27 -10.02 0.65 -6.70
C ARG A 27 -10.05 0.03 -8.10
N MET A 28 -9.30 -1.06 -8.29
CA MET A 28 -9.31 -1.85 -9.53
C MET A 28 -10.42 -2.92 -9.57
N GLY A 29 -11.29 -2.99 -8.55
CA GLY A 29 -12.37 -3.98 -8.48
C GLY A 29 -11.90 -5.41 -8.21
N LEU A 30 -10.63 -5.60 -7.83
CA LEU A 30 -10.04 -6.90 -7.51
C LEU A 30 -10.37 -7.35 -6.08
N LEU A 31 -10.88 -6.43 -5.26
CA LEU A 31 -11.18 -6.64 -3.85
C LEU A 31 -12.57 -6.10 -3.51
N SER A 32 -13.40 -6.91 -2.85
CA SER A 32 -14.72 -6.46 -2.39
C SER A 32 -14.59 -5.45 -1.25
N ASP A 33 -15.58 -4.56 -1.12
CA ASP A 33 -15.60 -3.53 -0.08
C ASP A 33 -15.52 -4.11 1.34
N LYS A 34 -16.16 -5.26 1.55
CA LYS A 34 -16.10 -5.97 2.84
C LYS A 34 -14.68 -6.42 3.16
N LEU A 35 -13.96 -6.98 2.19
CA LEU A 35 -12.60 -7.45 2.40
C LEU A 35 -11.62 -6.27 2.52
N TYR A 36 -11.83 -5.19 1.76
CA TYR A 36 -11.09 -3.94 1.90
C TYR A 36 -11.19 -3.37 3.32
N GLN A 37 -12.39 -3.29 3.90
CA GLN A 37 -12.58 -2.77 5.26
C GLN A 37 -11.83 -3.62 6.31
N VAL A 38 -11.94 -4.95 6.23
CA VAL A 38 -11.25 -5.84 7.18
C VAL A 38 -9.74 -5.68 7.10
N MET A 39 -9.18 -5.62 5.89
CA MET A 39 -7.73 -5.46 5.71
C MET A 39 -7.24 -4.06 6.10
N SER A 40 -8.04 -3.01 5.87
CA SER A 40 -7.69 -1.65 6.29
C SER A 40 -7.64 -1.51 7.81
N VAL A 41 -8.62 -2.08 8.52
CA VAL A 41 -8.60 -2.13 9.99
C VAL A 41 -7.42 -2.95 10.49
N PHE A 42 -7.13 -4.09 9.85
CA PHE A 42 -5.97 -4.90 10.20
C PHE A 42 -4.66 -4.12 10.06
N ILE A 43 -4.46 -3.39 8.96
CA ILE A 43 -3.27 -2.53 8.78
C ILE A 43 -3.17 -1.51 9.92
N ILE A 44 -4.24 -0.75 10.20
CA ILE A 44 -4.24 0.31 11.22
C ILE A 44 -3.82 -0.24 12.59
N VAL A 45 -4.32 -1.42 12.95
CA VAL A 45 -3.98 -2.07 14.23
C VAL A 45 -2.52 -2.54 14.28
N TRP A 46 -1.97 -3.02 13.16
CA TRP A 46 -0.61 -3.55 13.10
C TRP A 46 0.48 -2.49 12.91
N ASP A 47 0.17 -1.38 12.22
CA ASP A 47 1.10 -0.24 12.07
C ASP A 47 1.14 0.65 13.31
N GLY A 48 0.21 0.49 14.25
CA GLY A 48 0.18 1.25 15.49
C GLY A 48 -0.35 2.68 15.34
N ASP A 49 -1.13 2.94 14.29
CA ASP A 49 -1.80 4.23 14.02
C ASP A 49 -3.11 4.42 14.85
N LEU A 50 -3.13 3.91 16.09
CA LEU A 50 -4.26 4.01 17.03
C LEU A 50 -3.97 4.89 18.25
#